data_AF-A0A383BRL6-F1
#
_entry.id   AF-A0A383BRL6-F1
#
_cell.length_a   1.000
_cell.length_b   1.000
_cell.length_c   1.000
_cell.angle_alpha   90.00
_cell.angle_beta   90.00
_cell.angle_gamma   90.00
#
_symmetry.space_group_name_H-M   'P 1'
#
loop_
_entity.id
_entity.type
_entity.pdbx_description
1 polymer ?
#
loop_
_entity_poly.entity_id
_entity_poly.type
_entity_poly.pdbx_seq_one_letter_code
_entity_poly.pdbx_strand_id
1 'polypeptide(L)' 'MIVGQGLAGCLLARRLSLGGASCALVGKSMPMAATPVAAGIMNPVTRKRLAKSWRTETYLPQAKD' A
#
# COMPACT_ATOMS: atom_id res chain seq x y z
N MET A 1 -3.35 -17.39 -0.63
CA MET A 1 -2.19 -17.13 -1.52
C MET A 1 -2.35 -15.74 -2.11
N ILE A 2 -1.29 -14.96 -2.19
CA ILE A 2 -1.26 -13.59 -2.75
C ILE A 2 -0.29 -13.59 -3.94
N VAL A 3 -0.72 -13.05 -5.08
CA VAL A 3 0.12 -12.91 -6.28
C VAL A 3 0.42 -11.44 -6.51
N GLY A 4 1.70 -11.09 -6.61
CA GLY A 4 2.22 -9.74 -6.77
C GLY A 4 2.93 -9.22 -5.52
N GLN A 5 4.27 -9.20 -5.54
CA GLN A 5 5.12 -8.68 -4.45
C GLN A 5 5.37 -7.16 -4.59
N GLY A 6 4.32 -6.40 -4.88
CA GLY A 6 4.33 -4.93 -4.84
C GLY A 6 3.85 -4.40 -3.49
N LEU A 7 3.74 -3.07 -3.36
CA LEU A 7 3.32 -2.40 -2.12
C LEU A 7 2.01 -2.99 -1.56
N ALA A 8 0.98 -3.14 -2.39
CA ALA A 8 -0.32 -3.68 -1.96
C ALA A 8 -0.23 -5.14 -1.47
N GLY A 9 0.52 -5.99 -2.19
CA GLY A 9 0.68 -7.40 -1.82
C GLY A 9 1.47 -7.58 -0.52
N CYS A 10 2.55 -6.81 -0.35
CA CYS A 10 3.33 -6.80 0.89
C CYS A 10 2.53 -6.29 2.08
N LEU A 11 1.74 -5.22 1.92
CA LEU A 11 0.89 -4.69 2.98
C LEU A 11 -0.22 -5.66 3.38
N LEU A 12 -0.86 -6.33 2.41
CA LEU A 12 -1.87 -7.34 2.68
C LEU A 12 -1.27 -8.55 3.40
N ALA A 13 -0.12 -9.05 2.93
CA ALA A 13 0.59 -10.16 3.57
C ALA A 13 1.00 -9.82 5.01
N ARG A 14 1.51 -8.60 5.25
CA ARG A 14 1.83 -8.11 6.61
C ARG A 14 0.60 -8.08 7.50
N ARG A 15 -0.52 -7.51 7.02
CA ARG A 15 -1.77 -7.41 7.81
C ARG A 15 -2.34 -8.80 8.14
N LEU A 16 -2.29 -9.74 7.20
CA LEU A 16 -2.72 -11.13 7.45
C LEU A 16 -1.82 -11.81 8.48
N SER A 17 -0.49 -11.64 8.35
CA SER A 17 0.48 -12.18 9.31
C SER A 17 0.26 -11.63 10.73
N LEU A 18 0.05 -10.32 10.87
CA LEU A 18 -0.29 -9.69 12.16
C LEU A 18 -1.63 -10.18 12.73
N GLY A 19 -2.57 -10.60 11.86
CA GLY A 19 -3.84 -11.21 12.25
C GLY A 19 -3.76 -12.71 12.55
N GLY A 20 -2.56 -13.30 12.56
CA GLY A 20 -2.35 -14.74 12.81
C GLY A 20 -2.69 -15.64 11.61
N ALA A 21 -2.97 -15.07 10.45
CA ALA A 21 -3.25 -15.83 9.23
C ALA A 21 -1.96 -16.13 8.47
N SER A 22 -1.83 -17.36 7.98
CA SER A 22 -0.74 -17.76 7.11
C SER A 22 -1.10 -17.52 5.63
N CYS A 23 -0.20 -16.88 4.89
CA CYS A 23 -0.35 -16.71 3.44
C CYS A 23 0.99 -16.81 2.71
N ALA A 24 1.01 -17.51 1.58
CA ALA A 24 2.12 -17.43 0.63
C ALA A 24 1.99 -16.16 -0.22
N LEU A 25 3.07 -15.35 -0.27
CA LEU A 25 3.22 -14.20 -1.16
C LEU A 25 4.17 -14.56 -2.28
N VAL A 26 3.68 -14.56 -3.52
CA VAL A 26 4.45 -14.92 -4.71
C VAL A 26 4.57 -13.71 -5.62
N GLY A 27 5.79 -13.38 -6.03
CA GLY A 27 6.03 -12.32 -7.00
C GLY A 27 7.47 -12.33 -7.47
N LYS A 28 7.72 -11.65 -8.58
CA LYS A 28 9.05 -11.45 -9.14
C LYS A 28 9.45 -9.99 -8.97
N SER A 29 10.67 -9.74 -8.49
CA SER A 29 11.23 -8.40 -8.53
C SER A 29 11.49 -7.98 -9.98
N MET A 30 10.91 -6.85 -10.39
CA MET A 30 11.07 -6.28 -11.72
C MET A 30 11.51 -4.82 -11.58
N PRO A 31 12.62 -4.40 -12.20
CA PRO A 31 13.16 -3.04 -12.05
C PRO A 31 12.17 -1.92 -12.38
N MET A 32 11.27 -2.15 -13.34
CA MET A 32 10.26 -1.18 -13.77
C MET A 32 8.85 -1.49 -13.23
N ALA A 33 8.72 -2.32 -12.19
CA ALA A 33 7.43 -2.48 -11.52
C ALA A 33 7.01 -1.17 -10.83
N ALA A 34 5.70 -0.98 -10.67
CA ALA A 34 5.14 0.27 -10.15
C ALA A 34 5.67 0.68 -8.76
N THR A 35 5.94 -0.28 -7.87
CA THR A 35 6.40 0.01 -6.50
C THR A 35 7.86 0.50 -6.45
N PRO A 36 8.86 -0.19 -7.05
CA PRO A 36 10.23 0.30 -7.07
C PRO A 36 10.44 1.67 -7.74
N VAL A 37 9.63 2.01 -8.75
CA VAL A 37 9.76 3.29 -9.48
C VAL A 37 8.90 4.42 -8.92
N ALA A 38 8.10 4.16 -7.87
CA ALA A 38 7.24 5.17 -7.27
C ALA A 38 8.07 6.22 -6.50
N ALA A 39 7.70 7.50 -6.60
CA ALA A 39 8.35 8.59 -5.87
C ALA A 39 8.10 8.60 -4.35
N GLY A 40 7.23 7.71 -3.85
CA GLY A 40 6.91 7.61 -2.41
C GLY A 40 6.05 8.74 -1.86
N ILE A 41 5.44 9.58 -2.70
CA ILE A 41 4.62 10.72 -2.25
C ILE A 41 3.21 10.25 -1.88
N MET A 42 2.82 10.48 -0.62
CA MET A 42 1.44 10.40 -0.16
C MET A 42 0.87 11.82 0.02
N ASN A 43 -0.20 12.15 -0.69
CA ASN A 43 -0.83 13.47 -0.58
C ASN A 43 -2.30 13.36 -0.11
N PRO A 44 -2.60 13.66 1.16
CA PRO A 44 -3.94 13.57 1.73
C PRO A 44 -4.87 14.71 1.31
N VAL A 45 -4.41 15.65 0.47
CA VAL A 45 -5.20 16.74 -0.10
C VAL A 45 -5.14 16.75 -1.63
N THR A 46 -6.22 17.19 -2.26
CA THR A 46 -6.32 17.32 -3.71
C THR A 46 -5.68 18.63 -4.17
N ARG A 47 -5.07 18.64 -5.36
CA ARG A 47 -4.35 19.83 -5.85
C ARG A 47 -5.29 21.01 -6.17
N LYS A 48 -6.35 20.78 -6.96
CA LYS A 48 -7.17 21.85 -7.58
C LYS A 48 -7.96 22.69 -6.58
N ARG A 49 -8.49 22.05 -5.52
CA ARG A 49 -9.39 22.69 -4.54
C ARG A 49 -8.85 22.65 -3.12
N LEU A 50 -7.65 22.08 -2.91
CA LEU A 50 -7.07 21.83 -1.58
C LEU A 50 -8.03 21.09 -0.62
N ALA A 51 -9.00 20.36 -1.17
CA ALA A 51 -9.94 19.55 -0.41
C ALA A 51 -9.30 18.22 0.00
N LYS A 52 -9.72 17.62 1.11
CA LYS A 52 -9.23 16.31 1.55
C LYS A 52 -9.43 15.25 0.46
N SER A 53 -8.42 14.42 0.25
CA SER A 53 -8.51 13.24 -0.61
C SER A 53 -9.58 12.27 -0.06
N TRP A 54 -10.11 11.43 -0.94
CA TRP A 54 -11.18 10.50 -0.57
C TRP A 54 -10.79 9.64 0.62
N ARG A 55 -11.66 9.62 1.65
CA ARG A 55 -11.49 8.84 2.90
C ARG A 55 -10.16 9.04 3.63
N THR A 56 -9.52 10.21 3.49
CA THR A 56 -8.30 10.56 4.24
C THR A 56 -8.45 10.28 5.74
N GLU A 57 -9.58 10.64 6.36
CA GLU A 57 -9.81 10.42 7.80
C GLU A 57 -9.81 8.93 8.19
N THR A 58 -10.25 8.04 7.30
CA THR A 58 -10.25 6.61 7.57
C THR A 58 -8.86 6.01 7.40
N TYR A 59 -8.11 6.42 6.37
CA TYR A 59 -6.89 5.74 5.95
C TYR A 59 -5.61 6.35 6.52
N LEU A 60 -5.56 7.67 6.73
CA LEU A 60 -4.35 8.35 7.21
C LEU A 60 -3.90 7.87 8.60
N PRO A 61 -4.80 7.59 9.57
CA PRO A 61 -4.39 7.00 10.84
C PRO A 61 -3.69 5.64 10.67
N GLN A 62 -4.16 4.81 9.73
CA GLN A 62 -3.66 3.45 9.50
C GLN A 62 -2.27 3.42 8.83
N ALA A 63 -1.81 4.55 8.28
CA ALA A 63 -0.51 4.69 7.62
C ALA A 63 0.65 4.92 8.60
N LYS A 64 0.36 5.15 9.89
CA LYS A 64 1.37 5.38 10.93
C LYS A 64 1.82 4.09 11.64
N ASP A 65 1.14 2.97 11.38
CA ASP A 65 1.32 1.65 12.03
C ASP A 65 2.08 0.62 11.15
#